data_AF-A0A3N7BR07-F1
#
_entry.id   AF-A0A3N7BR07-F1
#
_cell.length_a   1.000
_cell.length_b   1.000
_cell.length_c   1.000
_cell.angle_alpha   90.00
_cell.angle_beta   90.00
_cell.angle_gamma   90.00
#
_symmetry.space_group_name_H-M   'P 1'
#
loop_
_entity.id
_entity.type
_entity.pdbx_description
1 polymer ?
#
loop_
_entity_poly.entity_id
_entity_poly.type
_entity_poly.pdbx_seq_one_letter_code
_entity_poly.pdbx_strand_id
1 'polypeptide(L)'
;MAAVGGKGLPLASRLYKSRTLGLTLGFVCVAFAMYPLNPHPWVWALMLTNAFIWPHVAFLISRRSEHALRSERRNLLIDSFCGGFWVGAMHFNPLPGVTTLSMMTMNNVAIGGLRFMLAGWLAQGLGIGTALLVFAPAFIGVTTQAQLYACLPILMLYPLALGWICYRQAVTLASHKRELLALSRTDSLSGLLNHGAWKDQLELEFQRCRRGQTGAAIALIDIDHFKTINDTYGHVTGDIVLRRLSKVLRQNLRATDLAGRYGGDEFCVILPDMPLNRATEVMDALRDRFNALAYAQDPTLRASLSIGLAPYQLGHVDSTSWLNDADLALYEAKSGGRNRVSSVQDSWLRSV
;
A
#
# COMPACT_ATOMS: atom_id res chain seq x y z
N MET A 1 -12.69 8.89 -22.32
CA MET A 1 -13.50 8.31 -21.22
C MET A 1 -12.98 6.92 -20.91
N ALA A 2 -12.09 6.79 -19.91
CA ALA A 2 -11.55 5.50 -19.50
C ALA A 2 -12.54 4.81 -18.55
N ALA A 3 -12.97 3.59 -18.88
CA ALA A 3 -13.92 2.81 -18.10
C ALA A 3 -13.34 2.44 -16.73
N VAL A 4 -14.00 2.89 -15.66
CA VAL A 4 -13.70 2.61 -14.24
C VAL A 4 -14.09 1.15 -13.84
N GLY A 5 -14.40 0.27 -14.78
CA GLY A 5 -15.03 -1.04 -14.55
C GLY A 5 -14.14 -2.20 -14.05
N GLY A 6 -12.83 -2.03 -13.87
CA GLY A 6 -11.90 -3.15 -13.69
C GLY A 6 -11.79 -3.78 -12.29
N LYS A 7 -12.27 -3.12 -11.22
CA LYS A 7 -11.99 -3.56 -9.83
C LYS A 7 -13.00 -4.55 -9.24
N GLY A 8 -14.19 -4.69 -9.82
CA GLY A 8 -15.28 -5.51 -9.27
C GLY A 8 -15.22 -7.00 -9.59
N LEU A 9 -14.78 -7.35 -10.81
CA LEU A 9 -14.74 -8.73 -11.32
C LEU A 9 -13.82 -9.67 -10.51
N PRO A 10 -12.60 -9.26 -10.10
CA PRO A 10 -11.71 -10.12 -9.32
C PRO A 10 -12.25 -10.38 -7.89
N LEU A 11 -12.97 -9.42 -7.31
CA LEU A 11 -13.54 -9.56 -5.97
C LEU A 11 -14.74 -10.52 -5.98
N ALA A 12 -15.70 -10.32 -6.88
CA ALA A 12 -16.90 -11.15 -6.99
C ALA A 12 -16.55 -12.63 -7.32
N SER A 13 -15.60 -12.87 -8.21
CA SER A 13 -15.17 -14.24 -8.57
C SER A 13 -14.53 -14.99 -7.40
N ARG A 14 -13.73 -14.29 -6.57
CA ARG A 14 -13.11 -14.89 -5.38
C ARG A 14 -14.14 -15.22 -4.31
N LEU A 15 -15.07 -14.29 -4.05
CA LEU A 15 -16.15 -14.47 -3.08
C LEU A 15 -17.11 -15.57 -3.48
N TYR A 16 -17.40 -15.68 -4.78
CA TYR A 16 -18.19 -16.77 -5.32
C TYR A 16 -17.60 -18.15 -4.97
N LYS A 17 -16.29 -18.37 -5.18
CA LYS A 17 -15.64 -19.65 -4.83
C LYS A 17 -15.76 -19.98 -3.34
N SER A 18 -15.49 -19.00 -2.47
CA SER A 18 -15.61 -19.17 -1.02
C SER A 18 -17.06 -19.44 -0.61
N ARG A 19 -18.03 -18.68 -1.14
CA ARG A 19 -19.46 -18.82 -0.84
C ARG A 19 -20.00 -20.18 -1.29
N THR A 20 -19.69 -20.61 -2.51
CA THR A 20 -20.11 -21.93 -3.02
C THR A 20 -19.56 -23.06 -2.15
N LEU A 21 -18.27 -23.00 -1.79
CA LEU A 21 -17.67 -23.99 -0.89
C LEU A 21 -18.35 -24.01 0.49
N GLY A 22 -18.51 -22.84 1.10
CA GLY A 22 -19.12 -22.70 2.43
C GLY A 22 -20.57 -23.16 2.48
N LEU A 23 -21.40 -22.76 1.50
CA LEU A 23 -22.80 -23.15 1.43
C LEU A 23 -22.98 -24.62 1.05
N THR A 24 -22.10 -25.21 0.25
CA THR A 24 -22.13 -26.65 -0.07
C THR A 24 -21.78 -27.49 1.15
N LEU A 25 -20.70 -27.15 1.87
CA LEU A 25 -20.32 -27.84 3.09
C LEU A 25 -21.35 -27.59 4.21
N GLY A 26 -21.91 -26.38 4.29
CA GLY A 26 -22.98 -26.01 5.21
C GLY A 26 -24.28 -26.76 4.93
N PHE A 27 -24.61 -27.05 3.67
CA PHE A 27 -25.78 -27.84 3.32
C PHE A 27 -25.74 -29.24 3.94
N VAL A 28 -24.58 -29.92 3.90
CA VAL A 28 -24.42 -31.24 4.53
C VAL A 28 -24.68 -31.16 6.03
N CYS A 29 -24.11 -30.15 6.69
CA CYS A 29 -24.32 -29.88 8.11
C CYS A 29 -25.81 -29.64 8.46
N VAL A 30 -26.48 -28.75 7.73
CA VAL A 30 -27.89 -28.41 7.97
C VAL A 30 -28.81 -29.59 7.61
N ALA A 31 -28.54 -30.32 6.53
CA ALA A 31 -29.35 -31.47 6.10
C ALA A 31 -29.41 -32.56 7.16
N PHE A 32 -28.26 -32.93 7.74
CA PHE A 32 -28.20 -33.95 8.79
C PHE A 32 -28.81 -33.50 10.12
N ALA A 33 -28.78 -32.19 10.41
CA ALA A 33 -29.44 -31.64 11.57
C ALA A 33 -30.96 -31.59 11.41
N MET A 34 -31.45 -31.28 10.21
CA MET A 34 -32.87 -31.21 9.88
C MET A 34 -33.51 -32.58 9.66
N TYR A 35 -32.78 -33.57 9.14
CA TYR A 35 -33.33 -34.88 8.78
C TYR A 35 -34.16 -35.56 9.88
N PRO A 36 -33.72 -35.62 11.16
CA PRO A 36 -34.51 -36.23 12.23
C PRO A 36 -35.81 -35.48 12.58
N LEU A 37 -35.93 -34.21 12.17
CA LEU A 37 -37.11 -33.39 12.41
C LEU A 37 -38.24 -33.68 11.42
N ASN A 38 -38.02 -34.56 10.44
CA ASN A 38 -38.95 -34.88 9.35
C ASN A 38 -39.56 -33.63 8.70
N PRO A 39 -38.73 -32.69 8.19
CA PRO A 39 -39.21 -31.41 7.72
C PRO A 39 -40.05 -31.58 6.44
N HIS A 40 -41.05 -30.73 6.29
CA HIS A 40 -41.91 -30.72 5.11
C HIS A 40 -41.08 -30.51 3.82
N PRO A 41 -41.45 -31.12 2.67
CA PRO A 41 -40.71 -31.00 1.40
C PRO A 41 -40.30 -29.60 0.95
N TRP A 42 -41.07 -28.56 1.32
CA TRP A 42 -40.74 -27.17 0.97
C TRP A 42 -39.45 -26.70 1.66
N VAL A 43 -39.16 -27.22 2.86
CA VAL A 43 -37.94 -26.89 3.61
C VAL A 43 -36.72 -27.44 2.90
N TRP A 44 -36.80 -28.68 2.41
CA TRP A 44 -35.75 -29.29 1.57
C TRP A 44 -35.49 -28.48 0.31
N ALA A 45 -36.55 -28.05 -0.39
CA ALA A 45 -36.42 -27.21 -1.58
C ALA A 45 -35.75 -25.86 -1.26
N LEU A 46 -36.09 -25.24 -0.12
CA LEU A 46 -35.47 -24.01 0.36
C LEU A 46 -33.97 -24.21 0.67
N MET A 47 -33.60 -25.31 1.34
CA MET A 47 -32.21 -25.65 1.63
C MET A 47 -31.39 -25.84 0.36
N LEU A 48 -31.89 -26.61 -0.60
CA LEU A 48 -31.23 -26.85 -1.88
C LEU A 48 -31.05 -25.55 -2.67
N THR A 49 -32.09 -24.70 -2.67
CA THR A 49 -32.04 -23.38 -3.32
C THR A 49 -31.00 -22.48 -2.66
N ASN A 50 -30.97 -22.43 -1.33
CA ASN A 50 -30.00 -21.62 -0.58
C ASN A 50 -28.56 -22.13 -0.76
N ALA A 51 -28.35 -23.44 -0.82
CA ALA A 51 -27.01 -24.02 -0.96
C ALA A 51 -26.44 -23.90 -2.37
N PHE A 52 -27.27 -24.20 -3.38
CA PHE A 52 -26.78 -24.42 -4.74
C PHE A 52 -27.21 -23.35 -5.73
N ILE A 53 -28.31 -22.63 -5.52
CA ILE A 53 -28.78 -21.60 -6.47
C ILE A 53 -28.30 -20.21 -6.04
N TRP A 54 -28.45 -19.90 -4.75
CA TRP A 54 -28.10 -18.60 -4.20
C TRP A 54 -26.65 -18.14 -4.46
N PRO A 55 -25.59 -18.97 -4.33
CA PRO A 55 -24.24 -18.52 -4.64
C PRO A 55 -24.08 -17.95 -6.06
N HIS A 56 -24.75 -18.56 -7.05
CA HIS A 56 -24.75 -18.11 -8.44
C HIS A 56 -25.54 -16.82 -8.62
N VAL A 57 -26.72 -16.72 -7.99
CA VAL A 57 -27.54 -15.51 -8.00
C VAL A 57 -26.78 -14.34 -7.38
N ALA A 58 -26.19 -14.53 -6.21
CA ALA A 58 -25.36 -13.53 -5.54
C ALA A 58 -24.19 -13.07 -6.43
N PHE A 59 -23.50 -14.00 -7.10
CA PHE A 59 -22.43 -13.68 -8.05
C PHE A 59 -22.93 -12.86 -9.24
N LEU A 60 -24.07 -13.24 -9.84
CA LEU A 60 -24.67 -12.51 -10.95
C LEU A 60 -25.08 -11.08 -10.55
N ILE A 61 -25.67 -10.92 -9.36
CA ILE A 61 -26.04 -9.62 -8.80
C ILE A 61 -24.80 -8.74 -8.64
N SER A 62 -23.73 -9.27 -8.05
CA SER A 62 -22.49 -8.51 -7.86
C SER A 62 -21.77 -8.18 -9.15
N ARG A 63 -21.82 -9.07 -10.15
CA ARG A 63 -21.23 -8.86 -11.47
C ARG A 63 -21.94 -7.74 -12.25
N ARG A 64 -23.26 -7.60 -12.08
CA ARG A 64 -24.08 -6.57 -12.74
C ARG A 64 -24.12 -5.24 -11.97
N SER A 65 -23.58 -5.19 -10.76
CA SER A 65 -23.63 -3.99 -9.91
C SER A 65 -22.51 -3.00 -10.23
N GLU A 66 -22.86 -1.70 -10.32
CA GLU A 66 -21.88 -0.61 -10.43
C GLU A 66 -20.96 -0.52 -9.20
N HIS A 67 -21.43 -1.01 -8.05
CA HIS A 67 -20.70 -1.01 -6.79
C HIS A 67 -20.56 -2.43 -6.22
N ALA A 68 -19.72 -3.24 -6.88
CA ALA A 68 -19.50 -4.65 -6.54
C ALA A 68 -19.24 -4.91 -5.04
N LEU A 69 -18.45 -4.08 -4.34
CA LEU A 69 -18.17 -4.25 -2.91
C LEU A 69 -19.42 -4.05 -2.03
N ARG A 70 -20.25 -3.05 -2.34
CA ARG A 70 -21.51 -2.81 -1.60
C ARG A 70 -22.49 -3.95 -1.86
N SER A 71 -22.57 -4.42 -3.12
CA SER A 71 -23.40 -5.58 -3.49
C SER A 71 -22.98 -6.83 -2.74
N GLU A 72 -21.68 -7.12 -2.67
CA GLU A 72 -21.18 -8.29 -1.94
C GLU A 72 -21.45 -8.22 -0.45
N ARG A 73 -21.28 -7.04 0.17
CA ARG A 73 -21.66 -6.84 1.57
C ARG A 73 -23.13 -7.12 1.81
N ARG A 74 -24.03 -6.67 0.93
CA ARG A 74 -25.45 -7.00 1.02
C ARG A 74 -25.69 -8.52 0.92
N ASN A 75 -25.04 -9.19 -0.03
CA ASN A 75 -25.19 -10.63 -0.20
C ASN A 75 -24.70 -11.42 1.03
N LEU A 76 -23.61 -10.97 1.69
CA LEU A 76 -23.12 -11.57 2.94
C LEU A 76 -24.07 -11.38 4.13
N LEU A 77 -24.79 -10.26 4.18
CA LEU A 77 -25.83 -10.06 5.19
C LEU A 77 -27.01 -11.02 4.95
N ILE A 78 -27.35 -11.29 3.69
CA ILE A 78 -28.34 -12.31 3.33
C ILE A 78 -27.82 -13.71 3.72
N ASP A 79 -26.56 -14.03 3.43
CA ASP A 79 -25.91 -15.28 3.87
C ASP A 79 -26.00 -15.44 5.40
N SER A 80 -25.71 -14.36 6.13
CA SER A 80 -25.76 -14.31 7.60
C SER A 80 -27.17 -14.51 8.13
N PHE A 81 -28.16 -13.87 7.51
CA PHE A 81 -29.57 -14.07 7.83
C PHE A 81 -30.00 -15.52 7.60
N CYS A 82 -29.67 -16.11 6.45
CA CYS A 82 -29.96 -17.51 6.16
C CYS A 82 -29.28 -18.45 7.15
N GLY A 83 -28.02 -18.19 7.53
CA GLY A 83 -27.32 -18.96 8.55
C GLY A 83 -28.04 -18.94 9.90
N GLY A 84 -28.49 -17.77 10.35
CA GLY A 84 -29.31 -17.62 11.55
C GLY A 84 -30.65 -18.35 11.44
N PHE A 85 -31.33 -18.22 10.30
CA PHE A 85 -32.59 -18.93 10.03
C PHE A 85 -32.43 -20.44 10.17
N TRP A 86 -31.37 -21.02 9.58
CA TRP A 86 -31.12 -22.46 9.71
C TRP A 86 -30.82 -22.89 11.15
N VAL A 87 -30.11 -22.08 11.93
CA VAL A 87 -29.87 -22.38 13.36
C VAL A 87 -31.18 -22.48 14.15
N GLY A 88 -32.11 -21.56 13.91
CA GLY A 88 -33.45 -21.64 14.52
C GLY A 88 -34.26 -22.83 14.01
N ALA A 89 -34.23 -23.10 12.70
CA ALA A 89 -34.95 -24.22 12.08
C ALA A 89 -34.45 -25.60 12.57
N MET A 90 -33.16 -25.72 12.88
CA MET A 90 -32.54 -26.91 13.47
C MET A 90 -32.77 -27.04 14.97
N HIS A 91 -33.66 -26.23 15.55
CA HIS A 91 -33.97 -26.22 16.99
C HIS A 91 -32.71 -26.04 17.85
N PHE A 92 -31.81 -25.14 17.44
CA PHE A 92 -30.58 -24.81 18.14
C PHE A 92 -29.67 -25.99 18.49
N ASN A 93 -29.59 -27.00 17.61
CA ASN A 93 -28.61 -28.08 17.77
C ASN A 93 -27.19 -27.48 17.92
N PRO A 94 -26.46 -27.80 19.00
CA PRO A 94 -25.29 -27.02 19.41
C PRO A 94 -24.16 -27.05 18.38
N LEU A 95 -23.79 -28.23 17.88
CA LEU A 95 -22.65 -28.34 16.96
C LEU A 95 -22.95 -27.76 15.56
N PRO A 96 -24.03 -28.13 14.85
CA PRO A 96 -24.41 -27.51 13.58
C PRO A 96 -24.68 -26.01 13.70
N GLY A 97 -25.33 -25.58 14.79
CA GLY A 97 -25.66 -24.19 15.07
C GLY A 97 -24.40 -23.34 15.22
N VAL A 98 -23.50 -23.70 16.14
CA VAL A 98 -22.25 -22.97 16.36
C VAL A 98 -21.37 -22.97 15.11
N THR A 99 -21.30 -24.10 14.40
CA THR A 99 -20.53 -24.21 13.14
C THR A 99 -21.05 -23.24 12.09
N THR A 100 -22.38 -23.15 11.92
CA THR A 100 -23.03 -22.25 10.96
C THR A 100 -22.81 -20.79 11.33
N LEU A 101 -23.06 -20.40 12.59
CA LEU A 101 -22.87 -19.03 13.06
C LEU A 101 -21.40 -18.59 12.97
N SER A 102 -20.47 -19.50 13.33
CA SER A 102 -19.03 -19.26 13.22
C SER A 102 -18.61 -19.05 11.77
N MET A 103 -19.10 -19.88 10.85
CA MET A 103 -18.84 -19.71 9.41
C MET A 103 -19.31 -18.35 8.89
N MET A 104 -20.54 -17.95 9.22
CA MET A 104 -21.08 -16.65 8.80
C MET A 104 -20.28 -15.48 9.39
N THR A 105 -19.90 -15.60 10.66
CA THR A 105 -19.08 -14.60 11.36
C THR A 105 -17.69 -14.49 10.72
N MET A 106 -17.02 -15.60 10.41
CA MET A 106 -15.73 -15.61 9.70
C MET A 106 -15.82 -14.90 8.35
N ASN A 107 -16.89 -15.14 7.58
CA ASN A 107 -17.11 -14.47 6.30
C ASN A 107 -17.25 -12.95 6.46
N ASN A 108 -18.01 -12.51 7.46
CA ASN A 108 -18.21 -11.09 7.73
C ASN A 108 -16.89 -10.40 8.13
N VAL A 109 -16.09 -11.03 8.98
CA VAL A 109 -14.79 -10.50 9.40
C VAL A 109 -13.81 -10.44 8.24
N ALA A 110 -13.72 -11.52 7.45
CA ALA A 110 -12.78 -11.62 6.32
C ALA A 110 -12.98 -10.51 5.27
N ILE A 111 -14.20 -9.96 5.14
CA ILE A 111 -14.55 -9.04 4.05
C ILE A 111 -14.84 -7.62 4.54
N GLY A 112 -15.49 -7.49 5.70
CA GLY A 112 -15.95 -6.21 6.24
C GLY A 112 -15.31 -5.80 7.57
N GLY A 113 -14.46 -6.66 8.15
CA GLY A 113 -13.82 -6.42 9.44
C GLY A 113 -14.80 -6.42 10.63
N LEU A 114 -14.31 -5.98 11.79
CA LEU A 114 -15.05 -6.03 13.06
C LEU A 114 -16.35 -5.22 13.05
N ARG A 115 -16.41 -4.08 12.35
CA ARG A 115 -17.63 -3.27 12.29
C ARG A 115 -18.74 -3.97 11.50
N PHE A 116 -18.38 -4.70 10.45
CA PHE A 116 -19.34 -5.44 9.64
C PHE A 116 -19.78 -6.74 10.31
N MET A 117 -18.94 -7.33 11.17
CA MET A 117 -19.30 -8.46 12.03
C MET A 117 -20.56 -8.17 12.85
N LEU A 118 -20.68 -6.98 13.44
CA LEU A 118 -21.86 -6.57 14.22
C LEU A 118 -23.14 -6.56 13.38
N ALA A 119 -23.08 -6.02 12.16
CA ALA A 119 -24.22 -6.06 11.23
C ALA A 119 -24.57 -7.51 10.85
N GLY A 120 -23.56 -8.37 10.72
CA GLY A 120 -23.74 -9.79 10.49
C GLY A 120 -24.43 -10.50 11.65
N TRP A 121 -24.09 -10.19 12.90
CA TRP A 121 -24.76 -10.74 14.08
C TRP A 121 -26.22 -10.27 14.19
N LEU A 122 -26.50 -9.01 13.87
CA LEU A 122 -27.88 -8.52 13.77
C LEU A 122 -28.65 -9.28 12.70
N ALA A 123 -28.07 -9.51 11.53
CA ALA A 123 -28.69 -10.31 10.47
C ALA A 123 -28.94 -11.77 10.91
N GLN A 124 -27.98 -12.41 11.58
CA GLN A 124 -28.14 -13.75 12.15
C GLN A 124 -29.28 -13.79 13.19
N GLY A 125 -29.34 -12.81 14.09
CA GLY A 125 -30.41 -12.69 15.09
C GLY A 125 -31.79 -12.51 14.46
N LEU A 126 -31.90 -11.69 13.41
CA LEU A 126 -33.14 -11.55 12.63
C LEU A 126 -33.52 -12.88 11.95
N GLY A 127 -32.55 -13.60 11.39
CA GLY A 127 -32.76 -14.92 10.81
C GLY A 127 -33.32 -15.91 11.82
N ILE A 128 -32.70 -16.01 13.00
CA ILE A 128 -33.18 -16.84 14.11
C ILE A 128 -34.61 -16.45 14.48
N GLY A 129 -34.89 -15.15 14.66
CA GLY A 129 -36.23 -14.66 14.98
C GLY A 129 -37.28 -15.07 13.94
N THR A 130 -36.96 -14.98 12.64
CA THR A 130 -37.87 -15.44 11.58
C THR A 130 -38.09 -16.95 11.59
N ALA A 131 -37.06 -17.75 11.91
CA ALA A 131 -37.22 -19.19 12.03
C ALA A 131 -38.15 -19.58 13.19
N LEU A 132 -38.07 -18.87 14.33
CA LEU A 132 -38.94 -19.10 15.48
C LEU A 132 -40.42 -18.72 15.25
N LEU A 133 -40.70 -17.89 14.25
CA LEU A 133 -42.07 -17.60 13.82
C LEU A 133 -42.63 -18.68 12.89
N VAL A 134 -41.76 -19.36 12.14
CA VAL A 134 -42.13 -20.38 11.14
C VAL A 134 -42.17 -21.79 11.75
N PHE A 135 -41.24 -22.09 12.64
CA PHE A 135 -41.10 -23.37 13.33
C PHE A 135 -41.42 -23.20 14.81
N ALA A 136 -42.07 -24.20 15.41
CA ALA A 136 -42.35 -24.18 16.85
C ALA A 136 -41.02 -24.09 17.64
N PRO A 137 -40.89 -23.13 18.58
CA PRO A 137 -39.66 -23.00 19.36
C PRO A 137 -39.32 -24.29 20.10
N ALA A 138 -38.14 -24.83 19.84
CA ALA A 138 -37.63 -26.05 20.48
C ALA A 138 -36.10 -25.99 20.60
N PHE A 139 -35.56 -26.77 21.54
CA PHE A 139 -34.13 -26.87 21.80
C PHE A 139 -33.69 -28.34 21.84
N ILE A 140 -32.78 -28.72 20.94
CA ILE A 140 -32.18 -30.05 20.90
C ILE A 140 -30.73 -29.94 21.39
N GLY A 141 -30.51 -30.25 22.66
CA GLY A 141 -29.19 -30.12 23.30
C GLY A 141 -28.19 -31.24 22.98
N VAL A 142 -28.61 -32.29 22.27
CA VAL A 142 -27.76 -33.46 21.96
C VAL A 142 -27.52 -33.55 20.47
N THR A 143 -26.25 -33.62 20.08
CA THR A 143 -25.83 -33.86 18.69
C THR A 143 -25.58 -35.35 18.45
N THR A 144 -26.19 -35.93 17.42
CA THR A 144 -26.00 -37.36 17.08
C THR A 144 -24.64 -37.59 16.40
N GLN A 145 -24.16 -38.84 16.38
CA GLN A 145 -22.92 -39.20 15.68
C GLN A 145 -22.96 -38.85 14.18
N ALA A 146 -24.10 -39.04 13.53
CA ALA A 146 -24.28 -38.68 12.12
C ALA A 146 -24.15 -37.16 11.90
N GLN A 147 -24.75 -36.35 12.77
CA GLN A 147 -24.62 -34.88 12.74
C GLN A 147 -23.18 -34.43 13.01
N LEU A 148 -22.49 -35.09 13.94
CA LEU A 148 -21.08 -34.83 14.23
C LEU A 148 -20.21 -35.04 12.99
N TYR A 149 -20.30 -36.21 12.35
CA TYR A 149 -19.52 -36.51 11.16
C TYR A 149 -19.88 -35.59 9.98
N ALA A 150 -21.14 -35.20 9.84
CA ALA A 150 -21.58 -34.24 8.83
C ALA A 150 -20.95 -32.83 9.03
N CYS A 151 -20.59 -32.45 10.25
CA CYS A 151 -19.95 -31.17 10.54
C CYS A 151 -18.41 -31.18 10.35
N LEU A 152 -17.75 -32.34 10.35
CA LEU A 152 -16.29 -32.40 10.27
C LEU A 152 -15.71 -31.75 8.99
N PRO A 153 -16.29 -31.97 7.78
CA PRO A 153 -15.75 -31.36 6.56
C PRO A 153 -15.81 -29.83 6.59
N ILE A 154 -16.92 -29.23 7.05
CA ILE A 154 -17.03 -27.77 7.15
C ILE A 154 -16.09 -27.21 8.22
N LEU A 155 -15.93 -27.89 9.36
CA LEU A 155 -15.04 -27.46 10.44
C LEU A 155 -13.56 -27.51 10.06
N MET A 156 -13.14 -28.50 9.26
CA MET A 156 -11.75 -28.63 8.83
C MET A 156 -11.45 -27.84 7.55
N LEU A 157 -12.24 -28.05 6.50
CA LEU A 157 -11.91 -27.56 5.17
C LEU A 157 -12.21 -26.07 5.00
N TYR A 158 -13.28 -25.56 5.63
CA TYR A 158 -13.70 -24.18 5.42
C TYR A 158 -12.73 -23.15 6.03
N PRO A 159 -12.32 -23.26 7.31
CA PRO A 159 -11.35 -22.33 7.89
C PRO A 159 -10.00 -22.37 7.18
N LEU A 160 -9.54 -23.56 6.76
CA LEU A 160 -8.31 -23.71 5.98
C LEU A 160 -8.41 -23.02 4.62
N ALA A 161 -9.51 -23.23 3.89
CA ALA A 161 -9.74 -22.59 2.60
C ALA A 161 -9.81 -21.06 2.74
N LEU A 162 -10.57 -20.55 3.72
CA LEU A 162 -10.69 -19.12 3.96
C LEU A 162 -9.35 -18.50 4.40
N GLY A 163 -8.63 -19.17 5.31
CA GLY A 163 -7.30 -18.77 5.77
C GLY A 163 -6.28 -18.68 4.63
N TRP A 164 -6.25 -19.68 3.74
CA TRP A 164 -5.42 -19.69 2.55
C TRP A 164 -5.75 -18.55 1.58
N ILE A 165 -7.05 -18.28 1.35
CA ILE A 165 -7.50 -17.16 0.52
C ILE A 165 -7.03 -15.82 1.11
N CYS A 166 -7.22 -15.61 2.42
CA CYS A 166 -6.79 -14.40 3.12
C CYS A 166 -5.26 -14.22 3.07
N TYR A 167 -4.49 -15.29 3.31
CA TYR A 167 -3.03 -15.27 3.24
C TYR A 167 -2.54 -14.87 1.85
N ARG A 168 -3.04 -15.52 0.79
CA ARG A 168 -2.66 -15.18 -0.59
C ARG A 168 -2.99 -13.73 -0.95
N GLN A 169 -4.13 -13.22 -0.48
CA GLN A 169 -4.49 -11.81 -0.70
C GLN A 169 -3.53 -10.85 -0.03
N ALA A 170 -3.13 -11.14 1.22
CA ALA A 170 -2.15 -10.32 1.94
C ALA A 170 -0.79 -10.29 1.21
N VAL A 171 -0.32 -11.45 0.73
CA VAL A 171 0.96 -11.54 0.00
C VAL A 171 0.90 -10.78 -1.34
N THR A 172 -0.14 -10.99 -2.15
CA THR A 172 -0.30 -10.28 -3.44
C THR A 172 -0.44 -8.77 -3.26
N LEU A 173 -1.14 -8.33 -2.21
CA LEU A 173 -1.25 -6.90 -1.92
C LEU A 173 0.11 -6.30 -1.55
N ALA A 174 0.91 -7.02 -0.77
CA ALA A 174 2.25 -6.60 -0.39
C ALA A 174 3.19 -6.52 -1.60
N SER A 175 3.13 -7.47 -2.54
CA SER A 175 3.96 -7.46 -3.75
C SER A 175 3.60 -6.29 -4.68
N HIS A 176 2.31 -6.07 -4.97
CA HIS A 176 1.89 -4.93 -5.78
C HIS A 176 2.26 -3.59 -5.14
N LYS A 177 2.17 -3.49 -3.80
CA LYS A 177 2.63 -2.29 -3.09
C LYS A 177 4.12 -2.06 -3.30
N ARG A 178 4.95 -3.11 -3.21
CA ARG A 178 6.41 -3.00 -3.45
C ARG A 178 6.72 -2.60 -4.89
N GLU A 179 6.02 -3.17 -5.86
CA GLU A 179 6.18 -2.83 -7.27
C GLU A 179 5.81 -1.37 -7.56
N LEU A 180 4.68 -0.90 -7.02
CA LEU A 180 4.29 0.51 -7.12
C LEU A 180 5.32 1.46 -6.48
N LEU A 181 5.90 1.06 -5.35
CA LEU A 181 6.97 1.84 -4.72
C LEU A 181 8.25 1.82 -5.55
N ALA A 182 8.60 0.70 -6.19
CA ALA A 182 9.75 0.58 -7.07
C ALA A 182 9.59 1.41 -8.36
N LEU A 183 8.36 1.52 -8.87
CA LEU A 183 8.01 2.37 -10.01
C LEU A 183 7.85 3.86 -9.65
N SER A 184 7.87 4.21 -8.37
CA SER A 184 7.85 5.61 -7.96
C SER A 184 9.10 6.30 -8.50
N ARG A 185 8.92 7.44 -9.18
CA ARG A 185 10.04 8.31 -9.60
C ARG A 185 10.43 9.32 -8.52
N THR A 186 9.66 9.40 -7.45
CA THR A 186 9.85 10.40 -6.39
C THR A 186 10.21 9.76 -5.06
N ASP A 187 11.10 10.41 -4.31
CA ASP A 187 11.40 10.05 -2.92
C ASP A 187 10.23 10.47 -2.00
N SER A 188 9.77 9.54 -1.17
CA SER A 188 8.57 9.72 -0.35
C SER A 188 8.72 10.79 0.74
N LEU A 189 9.94 11.06 1.20
CA LEU A 189 10.19 12.03 2.27
C LEU A 189 10.35 13.45 1.72
N SER A 190 11.18 13.62 0.70
CA SER A 190 11.49 14.92 0.08
C SER A 190 10.48 15.35 -0.98
N GLY A 191 9.81 14.39 -1.62
CA GLY A 191 9.02 14.59 -2.83
C GLY A 191 9.84 14.93 -4.07
N LEU A 192 11.17 15.00 -3.98
CA LEU A 192 12.05 15.20 -5.13
C LEU A 192 12.17 13.92 -5.96
N LEU A 193 12.88 13.97 -7.08
CA LEU A 193 13.25 12.73 -7.79
C LEU A 193 14.01 11.80 -6.84
N ASN A 194 13.74 10.50 -6.89
CA ASN A 194 14.59 9.55 -6.18
C ASN A 194 15.90 9.32 -6.94
N HIS A 195 16.85 8.66 -6.29
CA HIS A 195 18.17 8.32 -6.84
C HIS A 195 18.10 7.78 -8.28
N GLY A 196 17.26 6.78 -8.53
CA GLY A 196 17.12 6.18 -9.87
C GLY A 196 16.57 7.17 -10.90
N ALA A 197 15.46 7.83 -10.60
CA ALA A 197 14.82 8.75 -11.52
C ALA A 197 15.68 9.99 -11.81
N TRP A 198 16.47 10.47 -10.86
CA TRP A 198 17.42 11.56 -11.07
C TRP A 198 18.58 11.13 -11.97
N LYS A 199 19.14 9.93 -11.74
CA LYS A 199 20.21 9.38 -12.59
C LYS A 199 19.76 9.19 -14.05
N ASP A 200 18.52 8.77 -14.26
CA ASP A 200 17.93 8.72 -15.61
C ASP A 200 17.95 10.10 -16.29
N GLN A 201 17.61 11.16 -15.53
CA GLN A 201 17.61 12.53 -16.05
C GLN A 201 19.02 13.05 -16.32
N LEU A 202 19.99 12.67 -15.47
CA LEU A 202 21.40 13.02 -15.68
C LEU A 202 21.91 12.44 -17.00
N GLU A 203 21.61 11.18 -17.29
CA GLU A 203 22.00 10.55 -18.56
C GLU A 203 21.33 11.25 -19.75
N LEU A 204 20.05 11.58 -19.65
CA LEU A 204 19.35 12.32 -20.72
C LEU A 204 19.98 13.70 -20.98
N GLU A 205 20.31 14.44 -19.92
CA GLU A 205 20.95 15.76 -20.04
C GLU A 205 22.39 15.65 -20.56
N PHE A 206 23.15 14.66 -20.11
CA PHE A 206 24.50 14.38 -20.64
C PHE A 206 24.45 14.13 -22.15
N GLN A 207 23.51 13.31 -22.61
CA GLN A 207 23.31 13.04 -24.04
C GLN A 207 22.87 14.29 -24.81
N ARG A 208 22.07 15.17 -24.20
CA ARG A 208 21.66 16.45 -24.78
C ARG A 208 22.86 17.38 -24.97
N CYS A 209 23.65 17.59 -23.92
CA CYS A 209 24.87 18.41 -23.96
C CYS A 209 25.86 17.89 -25.00
N ARG A 210 26.07 16.57 -25.05
CA ARG A 210 26.98 15.93 -26.02
C ARG A 210 26.57 16.15 -27.48
N ARG A 211 25.26 16.21 -27.78
CA ARG A 211 24.77 16.47 -29.15
C ARG A 211 24.76 17.95 -29.51
N GLY A 212 24.35 18.81 -28.58
CA GLY A 212 24.07 20.22 -28.86
C GLY A 212 25.18 21.20 -28.49
N GLN A 213 26.26 20.73 -27.82
CA GLN A 213 27.29 21.58 -27.21
C GLN A 213 26.69 22.67 -26.29
N THR A 214 25.56 22.39 -25.66
CA THR A 214 24.91 23.28 -24.69
C THR A 214 25.55 23.10 -23.32
N GLY A 215 25.87 24.21 -22.65
CA GLY A 215 26.44 24.18 -21.30
C GLY A 215 25.42 23.69 -20.28
N ALA A 216 25.84 22.88 -19.33
CA ALA A 216 25.04 22.50 -18.16
C ALA A 216 25.97 22.37 -16.96
N ALA A 217 25.41 22.41 -15.76
CA ALA A 217 26.13 22.09 -14.53
C ALA A 217 25.32 21.11 -13.68
N ILE A 218 26.01 20.34 -12.86
CA ILE A 218 25.38 19.53 -11.83
C ILE A 218 25.94 19.90 -10.47
N ALA A 219 25.10 19.79 -9.45
CA ALA A 219 25.46 20.00 -8.05
C ALA A 219 25.21 18.72 -7.26
N LEU A 220 26.19 18.31 -6.45
CA LEU A 220 26.02 17.36 -5.36
C LEU A 220 26.01 18.14 -4.05
N ILE A 221 25.04 17.85 -3.20
CA ILE A 221 24.75 18.61 -1.98
C ILE A 221 24.69 17.62 -0.83
N ASP A 222 25.39 17.91 0.25
CA ASP A 222 25.39 17.11 1.47
C ASP A 222 25.02 17.99 2.67
N ILE A 223 24.17 17.47 3.57
CA ILE A 223 23.87 18.16 4.82
C ILE A 223 25.00 17.88 5.82
N ASP A 224 25.72 18.94 6.17
CA ASP A 224 26.84 18.84 7.09
C ASP A 224 26.41 18.30 8.45
N HIS A 225 27.16 17.32 8.96
CA HIS A 225 26.94 16.73 10.28
C HIS A 225 25.53 16.13 10.49
N PHE A 226 24.86 15.68 9.42
CA PHE A 226 23.50 15.13 9.53
C PHE A 226 23.36 13.97 10.52
N LYS A 227 24.37 13.10 10.61
CA LYS A 227 24.41 12.03 11.63
C LYS A 227 24.36 12.61 13.05
N THR A 228 25.15 13.64 13.34
CA THR A 228 25.13 14.33 14.64
C THR A 228 23.77 14.96 14.94
N ILE A 229 23.08 15.51 13.93
CA ILE A 229 21.72 16.03 14.08
C ILE A 229 20.77 14.89 14.49
N ASN A 230 20.82 13.74 13.81
CA ASN A 230 20.00 12.58 14.18
C ASN A 230 20.31 12.06 15.58
N ASP A 231 21.59 11.97 15.94
CA ASP A 231 22.04 11.44 17.22
C ASP A 231 21.64 12.37 18.39
N THR A 232 21.60 13.69 18.15
CA THR A 232 21.31 14.71 19.18
C THR A 232 19.82 15.00 19.31
N TYR A 233 19.11 15.13 18.19
CA TYR A 233 17.71 15.60 18.15
C TYR A 233 16.71 14.50 17.73
N GLY A 234 17.20 13.31 17.36
CA GLY A 234 16.39 12.20 16.90
C GLY A 234 16.05 12.24 15.41
N HIS A 235 15.72 11.07 14.85
CA HIS A 235 15.42 10.90 13.43
C HIS A 235 14.23 11.75 12.93
N VAL A 236 13.26 12.04 13.79
CA VAL A 236 12.11 12.90 13.43
C VAL A 236 12.58 14.31 13.07
N THR A 237 13.56 14.85 13.81
CA THR A 237 14.15 16.17 13.52
C THR A 237 15.03 16.11 12.27
N GLY A 238 15.80 15.04 12.07
CA GLY A 238 16.52 14.82 10.81
C GLY A 238 15.59 14.82 9.59
N ASP A 239 14.45 14.14 9.66
CA ASP A 239 13.42 14.17 8.62
C ASP A 239 12.89 15.57 8.34
N ILE A 240 12.75 16.42 9.38
CA ILE A 240 12.35 17.82 9.21
C ILE A 240 13.42 18.59 8.44
N VAL A 241 14.71 18.42 8.75
CA VAL A 241 15.82 19.05 8.03
C VAL A 241 15.81 18.65 6.56
N LEU A 242 15.66 17.36 6.26
CA LEU A 242 15.57 16.84 4.88
C LEU A 242 14.40 17.46 4.11
N ARG A 243 13.21 17.54 4.72
CA ARG A 243 12.02 18.18 4.11
C ARG A 243 12.24 19.68 3.88
N ARG A 244 12.95 20.36 4.80
CA ARG A 244 13.26 21.79 4.67
C ARG A 244 14.22 22.04 3.51
N LEU A 245 15.29 21.25 3.37
CA LEU A 245 16.18 21.35 2.21
C LEU A 245 15.41 21.13 0.91
N SER A 246 14.55 20.10 0.87
CA SER A 246 13.71 19.80 -0.29
C SER A 246 12.81 20.96 -0.69
N LYS A 247 12.25 21.67 0.31
CA LYS A 247 11.44 22.87 0.08
C LYS A 247 12.29 24.03 -0.43
N VAL A 248 13.48 24.25 0.13
CA VAL A 248 14.42 25.28 -0.32
C VAL A 248 14.81 25.03 -1.78
N LEU A 249 15.17 23.79 -2.14
CA LEU A 249 15.47 23.43 -3.53
C LEU A 249 14.30 23.78 -4.47
N ARG A 250 13.09 23.31 -4.16
CA ARG A 250 11.91 23.59 -5.00
C ARG A 250 11.57 25.08 -5.15
N GLN A 251 11.86 25.89 -4.14
CA GLN A 251 11.51 27.31 -4.14
C GLN A 251 12.55 28.19 -4.85
N ASN A 252 13.79 27.71 -4.98
CA ASN A 252 14.90 28.50 -5.51
C ASN A 252 15.41 28.00 -6.87
N LEU A 253 14.96 26.83 -7.32
CA LEU A 253 15.28 26.28 -8.62
C LEU A 253 14.24 26.64 -9.69
N ARG A 254 14.68 26.75 -10.95
CA ARG A 254 13.82 27.00 -12.10
C ARG A 254 12.98 25.76 -12.41
N ALA A 255 11.91 25.93 -13.18
CA ALA A 255 11.07 24.80 -13.62
C ALA A 255 11.84 23.76 -14.47
N THR A 256 12.93 24.18 -15.14
CA THR A 256 13.80 23.31 -15.94
C THR A 256 14.87 22.60 -15.11
N ASP A 257 15.13 23.06 -13.89
CA ASP A 257 16.16 22.47 -13.04
C ASP A 257 15.61 21.21 -12.35
N LEU A 258 16.43 20.17 -12.24
CA LEU A 258 15.97 18.86 -11.77
C LEU A 258 16.67 18.48 -10.47
N ALA A 259 15.91 18.56 -9.37
CA ALA A 259 16.40 18.18 -8.05
C ALA A 259 15.99 16.74 -7.68
N GLY A 260 16.93 16.01 -7.09
CA GLY A 260 16.75 14.66 -6.58
C GLY A 260 17.35 14.47 -5.19
N ARG A 261 16.87 13.45 -4.49
CA ARG A 261 17.53 12.92 -3.29
C ARG A 261 18.35 11.70 -3.71
N TYR A 262 19.66 11.86 -3.69
CA TYR A 262 20.63 10.87 -4.15
C TYR A 262 20.87 9.79 -3.09
N GLY A 263 20.97 10.19 -1.82
CA GLY A 263 21.28 9.33 -0.69
C GLY A 263 20.51 9.71 0.57
N GLY A 264 20.96 9.22 1.73
CA GLY A 264 20.31 9.50 3.02
C GLY A 264 20.19 11.00 3.29
N ASP A 265 21.30 11.71 3.23
CA ASP A 265 21.49 13.15 3.43
C ASP A 265 22.01 13.88 2.20
N GLU A 266 22.20 13.14 1.11
CA GLU A 266 22.73 13.65 -0.15
C GLU A 266 21.61 14.01 -1.13
N PHE A 267 21.73 15.20 -1.70
CA PHE A 267 20.84 15.75 -2.71
C PHE A 267 21.64 16.10 -3.96
N CYS A 268 20.96 16.16 -5.09
CA CYS A 268 21.58 16.44 -6.36
C CYS A 268 20.69 17.32 -7.21
N VAL A 269 21.31 18.17 -8.04
CA VAL A 269 20.61 19.11 -8.92
C VAL A 269 21.25 19.09 -10.29
N ILE A 270 20.43 19.00 -11.34
CA ILE A 270 20.84 19.26 -12.72
C ILE A 270 20.39 20.67 -13.06
N LEU A 271 21.31 21.47 -13.61
CA LEU A 271 21.10 22.86 -14.00
C LEU A 271 21.32 22.97 -15.52
N PRO A 272 20.30 22.66 -16.34
CA PRO A 272 20.40 22.76 -17.78
C PRO A 272 20.67 24.19 -18.24
N ASP A 273 21.47 24.34 -19.30
CA ASP A 273 21.75 25.64 -19.93
C ASP A 273 22.30 26.69 -18.95
N MET A 274 23.03 26.23 -17.92
CA MET A 274 23.61 27.09 -16.89
C MET A 274 25.14 26.97 -16.87
N PRO A 275 25.87 28.08 -17.11
CA PRO A 275 27.34 28.09 -17.00
C PRO A 275 27.77 27.99 -15.52
N LEU A 276 28.99 27.48 -15.29
CA LEU A 276 29.50 27.20 -13.95
C LEU A 276 29.42 28.40 -13.00
N ASN A 277 29.84 29.59 -13.44
CA ASN A 277 29.81 30.80 -12.62
C ASN A 277 28.41 31.12 -12.08
N ARG A 278 27.38 31.02 -12.92
CA ARG A 278 25.98 31.20 -12.52
C ARG A 278 25.49 30.07 -11.63
N ALA A 279 25.89 28.83 -11.91
CA ALA A 279 25.58 27.70 -11.05
C ALA A 279 26.16 27.89 -9.63
N THR A 280 27.39 28.40 -9.53
CA THR A 280 28.02 28.74 -8.24
C THR A 280 27.24 29.80 -7.50
N GLU A 281 26.87 30.91 -8.15
CA GLU A 281 26.05 31.96 -7.53
C GLU A 281 24.70 31.43 -7.01
N VAL A 282 23.99 30.62 -7.81
CA VAL A 282 22.68 30.06 -7.43
C VAL A 282 22.81 29.08 -6.28
N MET A 283 23.79 28.18 -6.32
CA MET A 283 24.00 27.20 -5.25
C MET A 283 24.50 27.84 -3.96
N ASP A 284 25.32 28.89 -4.04
CA ASP A 284 25.79 29.59 -2.85
C ASP A 284 24.65 30.38 -2.18
N ALA A 285 23.81 31.04 -2.97
CA ALA A 285 22.59 31.66 -2.45
C ALA A 285 21.62 30.63 -1.82
N LEU A 286 21.55 29.42 -2.37
CA LEU A 286 20.76 28.33 -1.80
C LEU A 286 21.33 27.86 -0.45
N ARG A 287 22.66 27.68 -0.38
CA ARG A 287 23.39 27.34 0.85
C ARG A 287 23.10 28.36 1.95
N ASP A 288 23.23 29.65 1.65
CA ASP A 288 22.98 30.72 2.63
C ASP A 288 21.52 30.71 3.12
N ARG A 289 20.56 30.53 2.22
CA ARG A 289 19.13 30.43 2.58
C ARG A 289 18.83 29.25 3.48
N PHE A 290 19.48 28.10 3.23
CA PHE A 290 19.32 26.92 4.08
C PHE A 290 19.96 27.15 5.46
N ASN A 291 21.16 27.72 5.51
CA ASN A 291 21.89 28.02 6.74
C ASN A 291 21.12 29.03 7.63
N ALA A 292 20.35 29.94 7.02
CA ALA A 292 19.50 30.91 7.72
C ALA A 292 18.16 30.34 8.24
N LEU A 293 17.84 29.07 7.99
CA LEU A 293 16.57 28.49 8.44
C LEU A 293 16.52 28.36 9.96
N ALA A 294 15.44 28.89 10.54
CA ALA A 294 15.08 28.64 11.93
C ALA A 294 14.19 27.40 12.05
N TYR A 295 14.53 26.51 12.98
CA TYR A 295 13.76 25.30 13.27
C TYR A 295 12.89 25.55 14.50
N ALA A 296 11.58 25.72 14.30
CA ALA A 296 10.65 26.14 15.36
C ALA A 296 10.60 25.18 16.57
N GLN A 297 10.87 23.89 16.35
CA GLN A 297 10.90 22.89 17.42
C GLN A 297 12.22 22.91 18.20
N ASP A 298 13.31 23.35 17.56
CA ASP A 298 14.67 23.34 18.12
C ASP A 298 15.44 24.60 17.68
N PRO A 299 15.27 25.76 18.35
CA PRO A 299 15.85 27.04 17.93
C PRO A 299 17.40 27.07 17.87
N THR A 300 18.04 26.15 18.60
CA THR A 300 19.50 25.97 18.64
C THR A 300 20.04 25.15 17.47
N LEU A 301 19.17 24.45 16.72
CA LEU A 301 19.58 23.67 15.57
C LEU A 301 20.13 24.59 14.48
N ARG A 302 21.34 24.25 14.02
CA ARG A 302 22.00 24.85 12.86
C ARG A 302 22.39 23.72 11.93
N ALA A 303 22.04 23.86 10.66
CA ALA A 303 22.38 22.92 9.61
C ALA A 303 22.94 23.71 8.43
N SER A 304 24.05 23.24 7.87
CA SER A 304 24.70 23.83 6.71
C SER A 304 24.83 22.80 5.59
N LEU A 305 25.21 23.27 4.40
CA LEU A 305 25.41 22.42 3.23
C LEU A 305 26.84 22.53 2.73
N SER A 306 27.41 21.39 2.38
CA SER A 306 28.56 21.33 1.47
C SER A 306 28.05 21.02 0.07
N ILE A 307 28.53 21.75 -0.94
CA ILE A 307 28.07 21.62 -2.32
C ILE A 307 29.26 21.48 -3.26
N GLY A 308 29.27 20.42 -4.08
CA GLY A 308 30.21 20.21 -5.17
C GLY A 308 29.57 20.49 -6.52
N LEU A 309 30.17 21.35 -7.33
CA LEU A 309 29.70 21.72 -8.67
C LEU A 309 30.63 21.21 -9.77
N ALA A 310 30.05 20.64 -10.82
CA ALA A 310 30.78 20.29 -12.04
C ALA A 310 30.05 20.79 -13.29
N PRO A 311 30.69 21.60 -14.16
CA PRO A 311 30.14 21.89 -15.47
C PRO A 311 30.29 20.68 -16.39
N TYR A 312 29.39 20.55 -17.36
CA TYR A 312 29.58 19.63 -18.47
C TYR A 312 30.83 20.01 -19.27
N GLN A 313 31.66 19.01 -19.60
CA GLN A 313 32.85 19.19 -20.42
C GLN A 313 32.87 18.15 -21.55
N LEU A 314 33.40 18.53 -22.71
CA LEU A 314 33.55 17.64 -23.87
C LEU A 314 34.43 16.40 -23.57
N GLY A 315 35.28 16.48 -22.54
CA GLY A 315 36.14 15.38 -22.10
C GLY A 315 35.45 14.29 -21.28
N HIS A 316 34.20 14.48 -20.85
CA HIS A 316 33.44 13.47 -20.10
C HIS A 316 33.08 12.28 -20.98
N VAL A 317 33.46 11.07 -20.56
CA VAL A 317 33.22 9.82 -21.30
C VAL A 317 31.75 9.42 -21.24
N ASP A 318 31.15 9.54 -20.06
CA ASP A 318 29.77 9.20 -19.74
C ASP A 318 29.21 10.10 -18.63
N SER A 319 27.91 9.99 -18.32
CA SER A 319 27.30 10.75 -17.22
C SER A 319 27.95 10.48 -15.86
N THR A 320 28.50 9.28 -15.67
CA THR A 320 29.17 8.87 -14.43
C THR A 320 30.45 9.65 -14.21
N SER A 321 31.26 9.86 -15.26
CA SER A 321 32.47 10.68 -15.18
C SER A 321 32.14 12.14 -14.81
N TRP A 322 31.06 12.69 -15.35
CA TRP A 322 30.58 14.02 -14.96
C TRP A 322 30.11 14.07 -13.49
N LEU A 323 29.43 13.02 -13.02
CA LEU A 323 29.01 12.89 -11.63
C LEU A 323 30.20 12.80 -10.67
N ASN A 324 31.24 12.05 -11.03
CA ASN A 324 32.46 11.90 -10.24
C ASN A 324 33.19 13.24 -10.03
N ASP A 325 33.18 14.11 -11.04
CA ASP A 325 33.72 15.46 -10.93
C ASP A 325 32.97 16.27 -9.84
N ALA A 326 31.64 16.22 -9.82
CA ALA A 326 30.88 16.89 -8.78
C ALA A 326 31.08 16.27 -7.39
N ASP A 327 31.31 14.96 -7.30
CA ASP A 327 31.66 14.27 -6.05
C ASP A 327 33.05 14.71 -5.52
N LEU A 328 34.05 14.81 -6.40
CA LEU A 328 35.36 15.37 -6.06
C LEU A 328 35.26 16.79 -5.53
N ALA A 329 34.48 17.65 -6.20
CA ALA A 329 34.23 19.00 -5.72
C ALA A 329 33.50 19.00 -4.36
N LEU A 330 32.56 18.07 -4.12
CA LEU A 330 31.87 17.96 -2.83
C LEU A 330 32.83 17.52 -1.72
N TYR A 331 33.74 16.60 -2.02
CA TYR A 331 34.80 16.20 -1.10
C TYR A 331 35.69 17.39 -0.71
N GLU A 332 36.03 18.25 -1.67
CA GLU A 332 36.77 19.50 -1.39
C GLU A 332 35.99 20.48 -0.53
N ALA A 333 34.68 20.63 -0.77
CA ALA A 333 33.82 21.45 0.08
C ALA A 333 33.84 20.93 1.54
N LYS A 334 33.74 19.61 1.72
CA LYS A 334 33.76 18.96 3.04
C LYS A 334 35.12 19.07 3.73
N SER A 335 36.22 18.84 3.02
CA SER A 335 37.59 18.89 3.56
C SER A 335 38.08 20.32 3.79
N GLY A 336 37.61 21.29 3.00
CA GLY A 336 37.95 22.70 3.14
C GLY A 336 37.37 23.37 4.38
N GLY A 337 36.47 22.71 5.12
CA GLY A 337 35.83 23.25 6.33
C GLY A 337 34.30 23.32 6.24
N ARG A 338 33.67 22.66 5.26
CA ARG A 338 32.22 22.57 5.07
C ARG A 338 31.55 23.92 4.82
N ASN A 339 30.21 23.93 4.82
CA ASN A 339 29.37 25.11 4.61
C ASN A 339 29.85 25.98 3.43
N ARG A 340 30.08 25.37 2.27
CA ARG A 340 30.60 26.07 1.08
C ARG A 340 30.22 25.38 -0.21
N VAL A 341 30.42 26.11 -1.29
CA VAL A 341 30.40 25.59 -2.65
C VAL A 341 31.84 25.45 -3.14
N SER A 342 32.19 24.31 -3.71
CA SER A 342 33.45 24.07 -4.41
C SER A 342 33.16 23.62 -5.83
N SER A 343 34.09 23.87 -6.75
CA SER A 343 33.96 23.46 -8.16
C SER A 343 35.24 22.81 -8.68
N VAL A 344 35.13 21.90 -9.65
CA VAL A 344 36.30 21.19 -10.21
C VAL A 344 37.32 22.13 -10.90
N GLN A 345 36.97 23.38 -11.19
CA GLN A 345 37.97 24.36 -11.67
C GLN A 345 38.92 24.86 -10.59
N ASP A 346 38.58 24.70 -9.30
CA ASP A 346 39.39 25.21 -8.18
C ASP A 346 40.58 24.29 -7.86
N SER A 347 40.63 23.07 -8.39
CA SER A 347 41.71 22.12 -8.16
C SER A 347 42.11 21.38 -9.45
N TRP A 348 43.42 21.17 -9.62
CA TRP A 348 44.08 20.41 -10.70
C TRP A 348 44.60 21.09 -11.98
N LEU A 349 44.78 22.43 -12.01
CA LEU A 349 45.72 23.09 -12.94
C LEU A 349 46.62 24.18 -12.33
N ARG A 350 46.80 24.21 -11.00
CA ARG A 350 47.79 25.12 -10.34
C ARG A 350 49.02 24.44 -9.75
N SER A 351 49.19 23.12 -9.89
CA SER A 351 50.38 22.43 -9.36
C SER A 351 50.61 21.03 -9.95
N VAL A 352 50.68 20.90 -11.28
CA VAL A 352 51.54 19.94 -11.98
C VAL A 352 52.15 20.63 -13.18
#